data_AF-A0A936LWQ9-F1
#
_entry.id   AF-A0A936LWQ9-F1
#
_cell.length_a   1.000
_cell.length_b   1.000
_cell.length_c   1.000
_cell.angle_alpha   90.00
_cell.angle_beta   90.00
_cell.angle_gamma   90.00
#
_symmetry.space_group_name_H-M   'P 1'
#
loop_
_entity.id
_entity.type
_entity.pdbx_description
1 polymer ?
#
loop_
_entity_poly.entity_id
_entity_poly.type
_entity_poly.pdbx_seq_one_letter_code
_entity_poly.pdbx_strand_id
1 'polypeptide(L)'
;MKNLISTLGISLLWITCNFAQEIWNVKAIFPDGILVDVKAIDEVGNKYDVKAYVENKNTQFLDVKAIKDGKQIPIKILMGDSEPFPGKAIDMSGKIYDIKGFSKTNIKYDIKGVSAMGNVISIKALAGNKEQYGVKAISLTALCMISKESNFLTINKKEKSTVKLTMLM
;
A
#
# COMPACT_ATOMS: atom_id res chain seq x y z
N MET A 1 38.65 -19.18 -58.52
CA MET A 1 38.74 -17.71 -58.26
C MET A 1 37.64 -17.37 -57.27
N LYS A 2 37.91 -17.46 -55.97
CA LYS A 2 38.03 -16.29 -55.06
C LYS A 2 37.05 -15.18 -55.42
N ASN A 3 35.95 -15.06 -54.68
CA ASN A 3 35.43 -13.75 -54.27
C ASN A 3 34.87 -13.88 -52.86
N LEU A 4 35.58 -13.19 -51.97
CA LEU A 4 35.44 -13.08 -50.53
C LEU A 4 34.47 -11.93 -50.27
N ILE A 5 33.27 -12.22 -49.75
CA ILE A 5 32.44 -11.20 -49.11
C ILE A 5 32.25 -11.64 -47.67
N SER A 6 33.12 -11.13 -46.80
CA SER A 6 32.99 -11.26 -45.35
C SER A 6 31.94 -10.28 -44.87
N THR A 7 30.68 -10.69 -44.82
CA THR A 7 29.66 -9.99 -44.02
C THR A 7 29.92 -10.35 -42.56
N LEU A 8 30.60 -9.45 -41.84
CA LEU A 8 30.61 -9.41 -40.39
C LEU A 8 29.15 -9.33 -39.92
N GLY A 9 28.61 -10.46 -39.48
CA GLY A 9 27.33 -10.54 -38.82
C GLY A 9 27.41 -9.80 -37.49
N ILE A 10 27.12 -8.50 -37.51
CA ILE A 10 26.81 -7.74 -36.30
C ILE A 10 25.46 -8.25 -35.83
N SER A 11 25.50 -9.30 -35.01
CA SER A 11 24.37 -9.73 -34.20
C SER A 11 24.04 -8.58 -33.25
N LEU A 12 23.03 -7.77 -33.60
CA LEU A 12 22.34 -6.91 -32.64
C LEU A 12 21.70 -7.85 -31.60
N LEU A 13 22.44 -8.14 -30.54
CA LEU A 13 21.88 -8.72 -29.32
C LEU A 13 21.08 -7.59 -28.69
N TRP A 14 19.77 -7.57 -28.94
CA TRP A 14 18.83 -6.71 -28.23
C TRP A 14 18.95 -7.06 -26.74
N ILE A 15 19.74 -6.28 -26.00
CA ILE A 15 19.72 -6.34 -24.54
C ILE A 15 18.35 -5.82 -24.14
N THR A 16 17.40 -6.73 -23.97
CA THR A 16 16.18 -6.44 -23.24
C THR A 16 16.61 -6.12 -21.82
N CYS A 17 16.65 -4.83 -21.50
CA CYS A 17 16.82 -4.39 -20.13
C CYS A 17 15.56 -4.81 -19.36
N ASN A 18 15.55 -6.04 -18.83
CA ASN A 18 14.58 -6.47 -17.85
C ASN A 18 14.83 -5.65 -16.59
N PHE A 19 14.11 -4.55 -16.44
CA PHE A 19 14.07 -3.84 -15.17
C PHE A 19 13.42 -4.78 -14.15
N ALA A 20 14.22 -5.24 -13.18
CA ALA A 20 13.70 -5.96 -12.03
C ALA A 20 12.64 -5.08 -11.35
N GLN A 21 11.44 -5.62 -11.13
CA GLN A 21 10.35 -4.91 -10.48
C GLN A 21 10.79 -4.52 -9.06
N GLU A 22 10.69 -3.24 -8.72
CA GLU A 22 11.04 -2.76 -7.39
C GLU A 22 9.88 -3.06 -6.41
N ILE A 23 10.22 -3.66 -5.27
CA ILE A 23 9.26 -4.15 -4.28
C ILE A 23 9.54 -3.49 -2.93
N TRP A 24 8.51 -2.88 -2.35
CA TRP A 24 8.57 -2.14 -1.10
C TRP A 24 7.87 -2.90 0.02
N ASN A 25 8.31 -2.65 1.26
CA ASN A 25 7.66 -3.22 2.44
C ASN A 25 6.45 -2.39 2.82
N VAL A 26 5.34 -3.05 3.20
CA VAL A 26 4.20 -2.36 3.80
C VAL A 26 4.25 -2.54 5.31
N LYS A 27 4.28 -1.42 6.03
CA LYS A 27 4.40 -1.40 7.49
C LYS A 27 3.44 -0.39 8.11
N ALA A 28 2.96 -0.69 9.31
CA ALA A 28 2.31 0.29 10.16
C ALA A 28 3.38 1.02 10.98
N ILE A 29 3.23 2.34 11.11
CA ILE A 29 4.21 3.21 11.77
C ILE A 29 3.60 3.78 13.05
N PHE A 30 4.21 3.43 14.18
CA PHE A 30 3.80 3.88 15.51
C PHE A 30 4.50 5.19 15.89
N PRO A 31 3.94 5.98 16.84
CA PRO A 31 4.47 7.30 17.19
C PRO A 31 5.92 7.30 17.70
N ASP A 32 6.36 6.19 18.29
CA ASP A 32 7.72 5.94 18.79
C ASP A 32 8.71 5.50 17.69
N GLY A 33 8.27 5.48 16.43
CA GLY A 33 9.08 5.02 15.30
C GLY A 33 9.12 3.49 15.15
N ILE A 34 8.37 2.74 15.97
CA ILE A 34 8.27 1.28 15.80
C ILE A 34 7.52 0.97 14.51
N LEU A 35 8.15 0.11 13.70
CA LEU A 35 7.55 -0.43 12.50
C LEU A 35 6.92 -1.80 12.79
N VAL A 36 5.63 -1.90 12.51
CA VAL A 36 4.82 -3.10 12.68
C VAL A 36 4.60 -3.74 11.31
N ASP A 37 4.87 -5.05 11.21
CA ASP A 37 4.75 -5.77 9.94
C ASP A 37 3.29 -5.96 9.57
N VAL A 38 2.92 -5.62 8.33
CA VAL A 38 1.60 -5.93 7.78
C VAL A 38 1.68 -7.26 7.04
N LYS A 39 0.80 -8.19 7.41
CA LYS A 39 0.72 -9.53 6.84
C LYS A 39 -0.73 -9.87 6.49
N ALA A 40 -0.90 -10.73 5.48
CA ALA A 40 -2.16 -11.40 5.23
C ALA A 40 -2.20 -12.72 6.02
N ILE A 41 -3.36 -13.10 6.55
CA ILE A 41 -3.54 -14.31 7.34
C ILE A 41 -4.71 -15.12 6.76
N ASP A 42 -4.54 -16.42 6.62
CA ASP A 42 -5.66 -17.32 6.36
C ASP A 42 -6.40 -17.76 7.64
N GLU A 43 -7.47 -18.52 7.47
CA GLU A 43 -8.29 -19.05 8.57
C GLU A 43 -7.51 -19.98 9.52
N VAL A 44 -6.43 -20.60 9.04
CA VAL A 44 -5.57 -21.53 9.82
C VAL A 44 -4.53 -20.76 10.64
N GLY A 45 -4.26 -19.50 10.29
CA GLY A 45 -3.28 -18.64 10.95
C GLY A 45 -1.93 -18.53 10.22
N ASN A 46 -1.81 -19.08 9.00
CA ASN A 46 -0.62 -18.92 8.18
C ASN A 46 -0.46 -17.46 7.78
N LYS A 47 0.77 -16.96 7.85
CA LYS A 47 1.09 -15.55 7.58
C LYS A 47 1.76 -15.43 6.21
N TYR A 48 1.29 -14.48 5.41
CA TYR A 48 1.78 -14.18 4.08
C TYR A 48 2.27 -12.74 4.01
N ASP A 49 3.35 -12.52 3.25
CA ASP A 49 3.95 -11.21 3.09
C ASP A 49 3.04 -10.27 2.31
N VAL A 50 2.91 -9.03 2.78
CA VAL A 50 2.26 -7.95 2.04
C VAL A 50 3.33 -7.00 1.54
N LYS A 51 3.33 -6.74 0.24
CA LYS A 51 4.31 -5.88 -0.43
C LYS A 51 3.62 -4.89 -1.36
N ALA A 52 4.28 -3.76 -1.56
CA ALA A 52 3.89 -2.76 -2.54
C ALA A 52 4.81 -2.88 -3.76
N TYR A 53 4.23 -2.85 -4.95
CA TYR A 53 4.93 -3.02 -6.21
C TYR A 53 5.01 -1.68 -6.94
N VAL A 54 6.22 -1.30 -7.31
CA VAL A 54 6.46 -0.10 -8.12
C VAL A 54 6.30 -0.49 -9.58
N GLU A 55 5.37 0.16 -10.26
CA GLU A 55 5.15 -0.04 -11.70
C GLU A 55 5.62 1.18 -12.46
N ASN A 56 6.35 0.97 -13.56
CA ASN A 56 6.81 2.04 -14.45
C ASN A 56 7.57 3.18 -13.74
N LYS A 57 8.31 2.86 -12.67
CA LYS A 57 9.00 3.84 -11.80
C LYS A 57 8.07 4.86 -11.13
N ASN A 58 6.76 4.59 -11.09
CA ASN A 58 5.79 5.42 -10.38
C ASN A 58 5.86 5.11 -8.88
N THR A 59 6.45 6.03 -8.13
CA THR A 59 6.52 5.96 -6.66
C THR A 59 5.39 6.74 -5.98
N GLN A 60 4.37 7.20 -6.72
CA GLN A 60 3.24 7.94 -6.19
C GLN A 60 2.00 7.06 -5.98
N PHE A 61 1.86 6.02 -6.81
CA PHE A 61 0.79 5.03 -6.71
C PHE A 61 1.41 3.65 -6.83
N LEU A 62 1.25 2.84 -5.78
CA LEU A 62 1.82 1.50 -5.70
C LEU A 62 0.69 0.49 -5.57
N ASP A 63 0.83 -0.63 -6.26
CA ASP A 63 -0.09 -1.75 -6.12
C ASP A 63 0.32 -2.60 -4.92
N VAL A 64 -0.62 -2.84 -3.99
CA VAL A 64 -0.35 -3.56 -2.76
C VAL A 64 -0.99 -4.93 -2.80
N LYS A 65 -0.16 -5.97 -2.70
CA LYS A 65 -0.60 -7.36 -2.82
C LYS A 65 0.02 -8.23 -1.73
N ALA A 66 -0.73 -9.26 -1.34
CA ALA A 66 -0.22 -10.35 -0.53
C ALA A 66 0.48 -11.39 -1.42
N ILE A 67 1.51 -12.06 -0.91
CA ILE A 67 2.29 -13.06 -1.63
C ILE A 67 2.07 -14.42 -0.99
N LYS A 68 1.43 -15.33 -1.73
CA LYS A 68 1.19 -16.71 -1.32
C LYS A 68 1.64 -17.65 -2.41
N ASP A 69 2.58 -18.55 -2.10
CA ASP A 69 3.08 -19.57 -3.03
C ASP A 69 3.54 -18.98 -4.38
N GLY A 70 4.22 -17.82 -4.33
CA GLY A 70 4.67 -17.08 -5.51
C GLY A 70 3.57 -16.31 -6.26
N LYS A 71 2.30 -16.46 -5.87
CA LYS A 71 1.17 -15.74 -6.47
C LYS A 71 0.91 -14.43 -5.74
N GLN A 72 0.61 -13.39 -6.51
CA GLN A 72 0.21 -12.10 -5.98
C GLN A 72 -1.32 -12.04 -5.83
N ILE A 73 -1.79 -11.77 -4.62
CA ILE A 73 -3.20 -11.70 -4.27
C ILE A 73 -3.56 -10.23 -4.02
N PRO A 74 -4.52 -9.64 -4.75
CA PRO A 74 -4.90 -8.25 -4.57
C PRO A 74 -5.51 -8.02 -3.17
N ILE A 75 -5.16 -6.89 -2.57
CA ILE A 75 -5.77 -6.42 -1.32
C ILE A 75 -6.83 -5.38 -1.65
N LYS A 76 -8.02 -5.54 -1.09
CA LYS A 76 -9.18 -4.66 -1.30
C LYS A 76 -9.74 -4.18 0.03
N ILE A 77 -10.26 -2.97 0.04
CA ILE A 77 -11.12 -2.48 1.12
C ILE A 77 -12.56 -2.82 0.74
N LEU A 78 -13.27 -3.51 1.63
CA LEU A 78 -14.68 -3.83 1.44
C LEU A 78 -15.51 -2.69 2.05
N MET A 79 -15.95 -1.77 1.20
CA MET A 79 -16.83 -0.68 1.63
C MET A 79 -18.23 -1.22 1.95
N GLY A 80 -18.83 -0.67 3.01
CA GLY A 80 -20.19 -0.97 3.43
C GLY A 80 -20.81 0.26 4.09
N ASP A 81 -21.85 0.05 4.90
CA ASP A 81 -22.64 1.16 5.44
C ASP A 81 -21.99 1.88 6.62
N SER A 82 -20.95 1.31 7.24
CA SER A 82 -20.26 1.92 8.37
C SER A 82 -18.76 1.64 8.39
N GLU A 83 -18.00 2.65 8.79
CA GLU A 83 -16.57 2.57 9.10
C GLU A 83 -16.36 1.91 10.47
N PRO A 84 -15.22 1.25 10.71
CA PRO A 84 -14.08 1.08 9.79
C PRO A 84 -14.26 -0.06 8.79
N PHE A 85 -13.92 0.18 7.52
CA PHE A 85 -14.05 -0.77 6.42
C PHE A 85 -12.96 -1.85 6.47
N PRO A 86 -13.28 -3.15 6.40
CA PRO A 86 -12.27 -4.19 6.47
C PRO A 86 -11.39 -4.24 5.21
N GLY A 87 -10.07 -4.32 5.41
CA GLY A 87 -9.12 -4.68 4.36
C GLY A 87 -8.93 -6.20 4.29
N LYS A 88 -9.06 -6.77 3.08
CA LYS A 88 -8.95 -8.20 2.81
C LYS A 88 -8.12 -8.48 1.56
N ALA A 89 -7.32 -9.53 1.60
CA ALA A 89 -6.79 -10.14 0.38
C ALA A 89 -7.84 -11.13 -0.15
N ILE A 90 -8.09 -11.13 -1.46
CA ILE A 90 -9.05 -12.05 -2.08
C ILE A 90 -8.38 -12.70 -3.28
N ASP A 91 -8.20 -14.02 -3.24
CA ASP A 91 -7.58 -14.74 -4.35
C ASP A 91 -8.58 -15.08 -5.47
N MET A 92 -8.06 -15.64 -6.57
CA MET A 92 -8.85 -15.99 -7.75
C MET A 92 -9.93 -17.05 -7.49
N SER A 93 -9.81 -17.82 -6.40
CA SER A 93 -10.84 -18.79 -5.99
C SER A 93 -11.92 -18.16 -5.11
N GLY A 94 -11.77 -16.89 -4.74
CA GLY A 94 -12.65 -16.19 -3.81
C GLY A 94 -12.28 -16.40 -2.34
N LYS A 95 -11.18 -17.11 -2.03
CA LYS A 95 -10.73 -17.28 -0.65
C LYS A 95 -10.23 -15.94 -0.10
N ILE A 96 -10.66 -15.65 1.12
CA ILE A 96 -10.43 -14.39 1.81
C ILE A 96 -9.31 -14.56 2.83
N TYR A 97 -8.44 -13.54 2.91
CA TYR A 97 -7.36 -13.46 3.87
C TYR A 97 -7.46 -12.15 4.64
N ASP A 98 -7.32 -12.24 5.96
CA ASP A 98 -7.33 -11.10 6.87
C ASP A 98 -6.03 -10.31 6.77
N ILE A 99 -6.10 -8.98 6.72
CA ILE A 99 -4.90 -8.14 6.79
C ILE A 99 -4.73 -7.64 8.22
N LYS A 100 -3.60 -8.00 8.85
CA LYS A 100 -3.28 -7.63 10.24
C LYS A 100 -1.85 -7.08 10.35
N GLY A 101 -1.66 -6.18 11.32
CA GLY A 101 -0.35 -5.77 11.79
C GLY A 101 0.16 -6.69 12.90
N PHE A 102 1.45 -7.02 12.88
CA PHE A 102 2.14 -7.82 13.90
C PHE A 102 3.33 -7.07 14.49
N SER A 103 3.29 -6.81 15.80
CA SER A 103 4.47 -6.34 16.51
C SER A 103 5.48 -7.47 16.77
N LYS A 104 6.68 -7.12 17.21
CA LYS A 104 7.68 -8.08 17.72
C LYS A 104 7.15 -8.96 18.86
N THR A 105 6.20 -8.45 19.65
CA THR A 105 5.51 -9.15 20.75
C THR A 105 4.28 -9.94 20.29
N ASN A 106 4.07 -10.09 18.98
CA ASN A 106 2.89 -10.73 18.36
C ASN A 106 1.54 -10.08 18.72
N ILE A 107 1.53 -8.82 19.15
CA ILE A 107 0.29 -8.05 19.29
C ILE A 107 -0.29 -7.85 17.89
N LYS A 108 -1.58 -8.16 17.75
CA LYS A 108 -2.32 -8.08 16.49
C LYS A 108 -3.05 -6.74 16.40
N TYR A 109 -2.87 -6.06 15.29
CA TYR A 109 -3.58 -4.83 14.95
C TYR A 109 -4.47 -5.06 13.73
N ASP A 110 -5.68 -4.54 13.77
CA ASP A 110 -6.60 -4.60 12.63
C ASP A 110 -6.19 -3.56 11.59
N ILE A 111 -6.00 -3.95 10.33
CA ILE A 111 -5.76 -3.00 9.24
C ILE A 111 -7.08 -2.73 8.52
N LYS A 112 -7.58 -1.50 8.63
CA LYS A 112 -8.89 -1.10 8.10
C LYS A 112 -8.86 0.26 7.42
N GLY A 113 -9.79 0.48 6.51
CA GLY A 113 -10.12 1.82 6.02
C GLY A 113 -10.88 2.58 7.10
N VAL A 114 -10.43 3.79 7.44
CA VAL A 114 -10.99 4.58 8.56
C VAL A 114 -11.62 5.89 8.14
N SER A 115 -11.43 6.29 6.89
CA SER A 115 -12.08 7.46 6.29
C SER A 115 -12.06 7.29 4.77
N ALA A 116 -13.10 7.78 4.10
CA ALA A 116 -13.16 7.88 2.64
C ALA A 116 -13.29 9.34 2.20
N MET A 117 -12.45 9.77 1.26
CA MET A 117 -12.54 11.05 0.58
C MET A 117 -12.61 10.81 -0.93
N GLY A 118 -13.85 10.78 -1.45
CA GLY A 118 -14.09 10.37 -2.83
C GLY A 118 -13.63 8.92 -3.06
N ASN A 119 -12.71 8.73 -4.00
CA ASN A 119 -12.16 7.41 -4.34
C ASN A 119 -10.90 7.04 -3.53
N VAL A 120 -10.50 7.86 -2.56
CA VAL A 120 -9.33 7.64 -1.71
C VAL A 120 -9.78 7.21 -0.32
N ILE A 121 -9.25 6.09 0.16
CA ILE A 121 -9.52 5.56 1.49
C ILE A 121 -8.24 5.63 2.32
N SER A 122 -8.31 6.24 3.50
CA SER A 122 -7.20 6.21 4.45
C SER A 122 -7.18 4.86 5.18
N ILE A 123 -6.08 4.13 5.02
CA ILE A 123 -5.87 2.83 5.67
C ILE A 123 -5.02 3.03 6.92
N LYS A 124 -5.52 2.54 8.06
CA LYS A 124 -4.82 2.63 9.35
C LYS A 124 -4.82 1.29 10.08
N ALA A 125 -3.80 1.10 10.91
CA ALA A 125 -3.74 0.05 11.90
C ALA A 125 -4.48 0.51 13.16
N LEU A 126 -5.44 -0.29 13.62
CA LEU A 126 -6.25 0.01 14.80
C LEU A 126 -5.75 -0.78 16.01
N ALA A 127 -5.48 -0.08 17.10
CA ALA A 127 -5.27 -0.67 18.42
C ALA A 127 -6.57 -0.71 19.23
N GLY A 128 -6.62 -1.60 20.23
CA GLY A 128 -7.83 -1.83 21.05
C GLY A 128 -8.33 -0.61 21.83
N ASN A 129 -7.49 0.40 22.04
CA ASN A 129 -7.82 1.68 22.69
C ASN A 129 -8.35 2.76 21.71
N LYS A 130 -8.77 2.38 20.50
CA LYS A 130 -9.19 3.29 19.41
C LYS A 130 -8.07 4.14 18.81
N GLU A 131 -6.81 3.91 19.20
CA GLU A 131 -5.68 4.56 18.53
C GLU A 131 -5.53 4.01 17.11
N GLN A 132 -5.14 4.91 16.19
CA GLN A 132 -5.01 4.62 14.78
C GLN A 132 -3.63 5.03 14.29
N TYR A 133 -2.93 4.13 13.61
CA TYR A 133 -1.58 4.36 13.12
C TYR A 133 -1.51 4.24 11.61
N GLY A 134 -0.68 5.07 10.97
CA GLY A 134 -0.57 5.09 9.52
C GLY A 134 0.04 3.80 8.98
N VAL A 135 -0.54 3.26 7.90
CA VAL A 135 0.05 2.17 7.12
C VAL A 135 0.70 2.77 5.88
N LYS A 136 1.98 2.47 5.65
CA LYS A 136 2.76 3.07 4.55
C LYS A 136 3.64 2.03 3.86
N ALA A 137 3.89 2.28 2.58
CA ALA A 137 4.92 1.60 1.82
C ALA A 137 6.28 2.28 2.08
N ILE A 138 7.29 1.47 2.37
CA ILE A 138 8.66 1.89 2.69
C ILE A 138 9.60 1.21 1.69
N SER A 139 10.33 2.02 0.94
CA SER A 139 11.33 1.55 -0.01
C SER A 139 12.48 0.82 0.68
N LEU A 140 13.25 0.05 -0.08
CA LEU A 140 14.48 -0.58 0.41
C LEU A 140 15.53 0.45 0.85
N THR A 141 15.52 1.65 0.26
CA THR A 141 16.38 2.78 0.63
C THR A 141 15.80 3.64 1.76
N ALA A 142 14.77 3.14 2.46
CA ALA A 142 14.07 3.80 3.56
C ALA A 142 13.35 5.11 3.20
N LEU A 143 13.09 5.37 1.91
CA LEU A 143 12.16 6.40 1.48
C LEU A 143 10.73 5.93 1.83
N CYS A 144 9.97 6.74 2.57
CA CYS A 144 8.58 6.45 2.91
C CYS A 144 7.64 7.39 2.17
N MET A 145 6.55 6.85 1.63
CA MET A 145 5.47 7.68 1.09
C MET A 145 4.55 8.16 2.19
N ILE A 146 4.46 9.48 2.37
CA ILE A 146 3.55 10.10 3.33
C ILE A 146 2.45 10.82 2.54
N SER A 147 1.24 10.23 2.49
CA SER A 147 0.05 11.04 2.25
C SER A 147 -0.23 11.87 3.50
N LYS A 148 -0.17 13.20 3.38
CA LYS A 148 -0.61 14.12 4.43
C LYS A 148 -2.10 14.35 4.21
N GLU A 149 -2.93 13.87 5.13
CA GLU A 149 -4.29 14.41 5.30
C GLU A 149 -4.13 15.86 5.74
N SER A 150 -4.13 16.79 4.78
CA SER A 150 -4.35 18.20 5.09
C SER A 150 -5.83 18.34 5.37
N ASN A 151 -6.19 18.86 6.54
CA ASN A 151 -7.57 19.27 6.85
C ASN A 151 -8.04 20.21 5.73
N PHE A 152 -8.80 19.67 4.77
CA PHE A 152 -9.33 20.47 3.68
C PHE A 152 -10.46 21.28 4.29
N LEU A 153 -10.26 22.61 4.38
CA LEU A 153 -11.30 23.55 4.77
C LEU A 153 -12.55 23.24 3.95
N THR A 154 -13.60 22.78 4.61
CA THR A 154 -14.91 22.59 3.98
C THR A 154 -15.44 23.97 3.62
N ILE A 155 -15.24 24.39 2.36
CA ILE A 155 -15.91 25.59 1.85
C ILE A 155 -17.37 25.20 1.68
N ASN A 156 -18.19 25.53 2.68
CA ASN A 156 -19.62 25.28 2.65
C ASN A 156 -20.21 26.18 1.56
N LYS A 157 -20.56 25.61 0.41
CA LYS A 157 -21.19 26.33 -0.71
C LYS A 157 -22.66 26.58 -0.36
N LYS A 158 -22.91 27.47 0.59
CA LYS A 158 -24.18 28.20 0.72
C LYS A 158 -23.96 29.47 1.52
N GLU A 159 -24.36 30.55 0.86
CA GLU A 159 -24.56 31.92 1.34
C GLU A 159 -23.33 32.82 1.52
N LYS A 160 -23.34 33.87 0.70
CA LYS A 160 -22.66 35.14 0.95
C LYS A 160 -22.88 35.54 2.41
N SER A 161 -21.81 35.67 3.19
CA SER A 161 -21.49 36.84 4.04
C SER A 161 -20.40 36.49 5.06
N THR A 162 -19.29 37.21 4.96
CA THR A 162 -18.30 37.52 6.03
C THR A 162 -17.72 36.34 6.83
N VAL A 163 -16.54 35.88 6.42
CA VAL A 163 -15.70 34.96 7.21
C VAL A 163 -15.07 35.71 8.38
N LYS A 164 -15.44 35.35 9.61
CA LYS A 164 -14.72 35.75 10.83
C LYS A 164 -13.81 34.59 11.24
N LEU A 165 -12.49 34.78 11.13
CA LEU A 165 -11.52 33.86 11.70
C LEU A 165 -11.53 34.02 13.22
N THR A 166 -11.62 32.93 13.96
CA THR A 166 -11.16 32.89 15.36
C THR A 166 -10.28 31.66 15.50
N MET A 167 -8.99 31.92 15.72
CA MET A 167 -7.98 30.92 16.04
C MET A 167 -8.08 30.67 17.55
N LEU A 168 -8.41 29.46 17.97
CA LEU A 168 -8.23 29.07 19.37
C LEU A 168 -6.80 28.55 19.52
N MET A 169 -6.05 29.23 20.41
CA MET A 169 -4.72 28.82 20.89
C MET A 169 -4.79 27.50 21.65
#